data_AF-A0A135TDE0-F1
#
_entry.id   AF-A0A135TDE0-F1
#
_cell.length_a   1.000
_cell.length_b   1.000
_cell.length_c   1.000
_cell.angle_alpha   90.00
_cell.angle_beta   90.00
_cell.angle_gamma   90.00
#
_symmetry.space_group_name_H-M   'P 1'
#
loop_
_entity.id
_entity.type
_entity.pdbx_description
1 polymer ?
#
loop_
_entity_poly.entity_id
_entity_poly.type
_entity_poly.pdbx_seq_one_letter_code
_entity_poly.pdbx_strand_id
1 'polypeptide(L)'
;MVPSTSYAAAAVLALFAASGTAQNFTIANGQIFTPGLVILDAPQPGTPLGGDNLHVAIDVSTNGRMPLPPYASDSPTKIFNVTMFLSSYTTGRNLTISNGTATANNASLGEIMTQEPGSTVKHVNWIWPDCLVGNGQPSSSSSDRGAYNISIRQNFRLNGEDHYTIFDVPISVTNSIEQKDSRPSCDALNNPLLTPEQLNATAANSIGVLFAPGDSTTIEVKSGSGSDDGLGGTKPEATPGDGLGAGASLRWRDGAYWLCLVSIGAALVL
;
A
#
# COMPACT_ATOMS: atom_id res chain seq x y z
N MET A 1 -70.75 10.60 -20.97
CA MET A 1 -69.81 11.63 -21.44
C MET A 1 -68.52 11.45 -20.65
N VAL A 2 -67.51 10.93 -21.33
CA VAL A 2 -66.13 10.78 -20.82
C VAL A 2 -65.34 11.95 -21.42
N PRO A 3 -64.41 12.54 -20.66
CA PRO A 3 -63.16 12.89 -21.26
C PRO A 3 -62.04 12.10 -20.60
N SER A 4 -61.37 11.34 -21.47
CA SER A 4 -60.12 10.66 -21.26
C SER A 4 -59.00 11.69 -21.26
N THR A 5 -58.12 11.65 -20.28
CA THR A 5 -56.73 12.12 -20.44
C THR A 5 -55.80 11.25 -19.60
N SER A 6 -55.26 10.20 -20.23
CA SER A 6 -53.93 9.66 -19.92
C SER A 6 -52.88 10.73 -20.12
N TYR A 7 -51.89 10.83 -19.23
CA TYR A 7 -50.45 11.04 -19.53
C TYR A 7 -49.69 10.73 -18.22
N ALA A 8 -49.13 9.55 -18.11
CA ALA A 8 -47.73 9.23 -18.42
C ALA A 8 -46.85 9.33 -17.15
N ALA A 9 -46.49 8.16 -16.63
CA ALA A 9 -45.52 7.98 -15.58
C ALA A 9 -44.14 8.48 -16.05
N ALA A 10 -43.58 9.45 -15.33
CA ALA A 10 -42.17 9.81 -15.46
C ALA A 10 -41.40 9.17 -14.30
N ALA A 11 -41.03 7.89 -14.47
CA ALA A 11 -40.00 7.28 -13.64
C ALA A 11 -38.65 7.82 -14.13
N VAL A 12 -38.16 8.90 -13.51
CA VAL A 12 -36.81 9.39 -13.72
C VAL A 12 -35.86 8.43 -13.00
N LEU A 13 -35.35 7.45 -13.73
CA LEU A 13 -34.26 6.59 -13.29
C LEU A 13 -32.97 7.42 -13.34
N ALA A 14 -32.62 8.06 -12.22
CA ALA A 14 -31.32 8.70 -12.06
C ALA A 14 -30.25 7.60 -11.97
N LEU A 15 -29.71 7.20 -13.13
CA LEU A 15 -28.45 6.48 -13.23
C LEU A 15 -27.35 7.44 -12.74
N PHE A 16 -27.04 7.38 -11.45
CA PHE A 16 -25.77 7.88 -10.95
C PHE A 16 -24.68 6.99 -11.56
N ALA A 17 -24.16 7.40 -12.72
CA ALA A 17 -22.86 6.94 -13.19
C ALA A 17 -21.84 7.46 -12.17
N ALA A 18 -21.46 6.62 -11.21
CA ALA A 18 -20.25 6.85 -10.45
C ALA A 18 -19.10 6.77 -11.46
N SER A 19 -18.60 7.92 -11.88
CA SER A 19 -17.35 8.04 -12.64
C SER A 19 -16.19 7.63 -11.72
N GLY A 20 -16.07 6.34 -11.43
CA GLY A 20 -14.87 5.78 -10.84
C GLY A 20 -13.80 5.79 -11.91
N THR A 21 -12.72 6.53 -11.70
CA THR A 21 -11.47 6.23 -12.41
C THR A 21 -11.12 4.79 -12.05
N ALA A 22 -11.11 3.89 -13.03
CA ALA A 22 -10.61 2.55 -12.80
C ALA A 22 -9.12 2.66 -12.50
N GLN A 23 -8.75 2.73 -11.22
CA GLN A 23 -7.36 2.62 -10.82
C GLN A 23 -6.91 1.20 -11.17
N ASN A 24 -5.91 1.10 -12.03
CA ASN A 24 -5.34 -0.19 -12.40
C ASN A 24 -4.32 -0.57 -11.32
N PHE A 25 -4.62 -1.62 -10.56
CA PHE A 25 -3.76 -2.12 -9.50
C PHE A 25 -2.87 -3.24 -10.04
N THR A 26 -1.56 -3.14 -9.80
CA THR A 26 -0.65 -4.27 -10.01
C THR A 26 -0.69 -5.15 -8.77
N ILE A 27 -1.43 -6.27 -8.86
CA ILE A 27 -1.61 -7.20 -7.75
C ILE A 27 -0.91 -8.52 -8.05
N ALA A 28 -0.10 -9.02 -7.12
CA ALA A 28 0.44 -10.37 -7.19
C ALA A 28 0.53 -10.99 -5.79
N ASN A 29 0.15 -12.26 -5.67
CA ASN A 29 0.14 -13.00 -4.40
C ASN A 29 -0.64 -12.30 -3.27
N GLY A 30 -1.69 -11.54 -3.61
CA GLY A 30 -2.48 -10.76 -2.66
C GLY A 30 -1.85 -9.42 -2.24
N GLN A 31 -0.63 -9.12 -2.71
CA GLN A 31 0.02 -7.83 -2.46
C GLN A 31 -0.24 -6.86 -3.61
N ILE A 32 -0.33 -5.57 -3.28
CA ILE A 32 -0.59 -4.49 -4.23
C ILE A 32 0.67 -3.65 -4.33
N PHE A 33 1.28 -3.67 -5.51
CA PHE A 33 2.51 -2.94 -5.77
C PHE A 33 2.19 -1.47 -6.04
N THR A 34 2.82 -0.60 -5.27
CA THR A 34 2.63 0.85 -5.34
C THR A 34 3.68 1.47 -6.26
N PRO A 35 3.49 2.72 -6.73
CA PRO A 35 4.55 3.46 -7.38
C PRO A 35 5.57 3.98 -6.35
N GLY A 36 6.15 3.11 -5.53
CA GLY A 36 7.08 3.49 -4.46
C GLY A 36 7.78 2.29 -3.85
N LEU A 37 8.47 2.49 -2.72
CA LEU A 37 9.25 1.43 -2.07
C LEU A 37 8.42 0.48 -1.20
N VAL A 38 7.22 0.91 -0.78
CA VAL A 38 6.31 0.09 0.03
C VAL A 38 5.33 -0.68 -0.83
N ILE A 39 4.93 -1.85 -0.36
CA ILE A 39 3.93 -2.71 -0.97
C ILE A 39 2.77 -2.80 0.00
N LEU A 40 1.54 -2.72 -0.50
CA LEU A 40 0.35 -2.80 0.33
C LEU A 40 -0.14 -4.24 0.40
N ASP A 41 -0.15 -4.80 1.61
CA ASP A 41 -0.64 -6.17 1.87
C ASP A 41 -2.14 -6.17 2.15
N ALA A 42 -2.64 -5.16 2.86
CA ALA A 42 -4.06 -5.01 3.17
C ALA A 42 -4.41 -3.54 3.47
N PRO A 43 -5.65 -3.09 3.16
CA PRO A 43 -6.76 -3.86 2.60
C PRO A 43 -6.70 -3.99 1.07
N GLN A 44 -7.54 -4.86 0.51
CA GLN A 44 -7.75 -4.92 -0.93
C GLN A 44 -8.64 -3.75 -1.41
N PRO A 45 -8.52 -3.31 -2.68
CA PRO A 45 -9.38 -2.26 -3.23
C PRO A 45 -10.86 -2.66 -3.15
N GLY A 46 -11.72 -1.71 -2.79
CA GLY A 46 -13.16 -1.90 -2.65
C GLY A 46 -13.59 -2.61 -1.36
N THR A 47 -12.68 -2.93 -0.45
CA THR A 47 -13.03 -3.64 0.80
C THR A 47 -13.99 -2.81 1.66
N PRO A 48 -15.13 -3.37 2.11
CA PRO A 48 -15.95 -2.76 3.14
C PRO A 48 -15.28 -2.92 4.51
N LEU A 49 -15.05 -1.80 5.19
CA LEU A 49 -14.32 -1.72 6.46
C LEU A 49 -15.16 -1.09 7.55
N GLY A 50 -14.80 -1.42 8.80
CA GLY A 50 -15.45 -1.04 10.04
C GLY A 50 -14.74 -1.71 11.22
N GLY A 51 -15.45 -1.92 12.32
CA GLY A 51 -14.90 -2.47 13.56
C GLY A 51 -14.32 -1.40 14.48
N ASP A 52 -13.37 -1.80 15.33
CA ASP A 52 -12.73 -0.88 16.26
C ASP A 52 -11.69 0.01 15.59
N ASN A 53 -10.89 -0.58 14.70
CA ASN A 53 -9.79 0.05 14.01
C ASN A 53 -9.86 -0.15 12.49
N LEU A 54 -9.32 0.81 11.75
CA LEU A 54 -8.84 0.61 10.40
C LEU A 54 -7.48 -0.11 10.49
N HIS A 55 -7.40 -1.27 9.85
CA HIS A 55 -6.17 -2.03 9.73
C HIS A 55 -5.58 -1.83 8.33
N VAL A 56 -4.33 -1.35 8.27
CA VAL A 56 -3.54 -1.28 7.03
C VAL A 56 -2.22 -2.00 7.27
N ALA A 57 -1.80 -2.86 6.36
CA ALA A 57 -0.52 -3.56 6.43
C ALA A 57 0.31 -3.20 5.20
N ILE A 58 1.53 -2.71 5.42
CA ILE A 58 2.48 -2.40 4.34
C ILE A 58 3.80 -3.16 4.55
N ASP A 59 4.30 -3.77 3.48
CA ASP A 59 5.66 -4.29 3.43
C ASP A 59 6.62 -3.15 3.03
N VAL A 60 7.63 -2.91 3.88
CA VAL A 60 8.65 -1.86 3.72
C VAL A 60 10.02 -2.44 3.32
N SER A 61 10.07 -3.71 2.94
CA SER A 61 11.28 -4.41 2.47
C SER A 61 11.42 -4.41 0.95
N THR A 62 10.49 -3.79 0.23
CA THR A 62 10.56 -3.68 -1.23
C THR A 62 10.63 -5.06 -1.88
N ASN A 63 9.70 -5.94 -1.48
CA ASN A 63 9.67 -7.35 -1.90
C ASN A 63 10.98 -8.09 -1.54
N GLY A 64 11.48 -7.86 -0.32
CA GLY A 64 12.72 -8.45 0.21
C GLY A 64 14.02 -7.88 -0.34
N ARG A 65 13.99 -6.83 -1.18
CA ARG A 65 15.19 -6.23 -1.78
C ARG A 65 15.87 -5.20 -0.87
N MET A 66 15.14 -4.57 0.02
CA MET A 66 15.64 -3.53 0.92
C MET A 66 15.82 -4.11 2.34
N PRO A 67 17.00 -3.90 2.99
CA PRO A 67 17.16 -4.21 4.40
C PRO A 67 16.23 -3.34 5.25
N LEU A 68 16.03 -3.70 6.51
CA LEU A 68 15.27 -2.86 7.44
C LEU A 68 16.07 -1.62 7.86
N PRO A 69 15.40 -0.50 8.19
CA PRO A 69 16.07 0.67 8.76
C PRO A 69 16.73 0.33 10.11
N PRO A 70 17.74 1.10 10.56
CA PRO A 70 18.16 2.40 10.02
C PRO A 70 19.01 2.30 8.74
N TYR A 71 18.80 3.24 7.82
CA TYR A 71 19.63 3.42 6.62
C TYR A 71 20.75 4.42 6.89
N ALA A 72 21.88 4.29 6.19
CA ALA A 72 22.92 5.30 6.23
C ALA A 72 22.36 6.63 5.68
N SER A 73 22.86 7.74 6.21
CA SER A 73 22.41 9.08 5.78
C SER A 73 22.64 9.32 4.28
N ASP A 74 23.69 8.72 3.71
CA ASP A 74 24.06 8.77 2.29
C ASP A 74 23.59 7.54 1.48
N SER A 75 22.67 6.72 2.03
CA SER A 75 22.14 5.56 1.29
C SER A 75 21.51 6.00 -0.04
N PRO A 76 21.88 5.39 -1.18
CA PRO A 76 21.30 5.70 -2.48
C PRO A 76 19.81 5.38 -2.56
N THR A 77 19.34 4.38 -1.82
CA THR A 77 17.92 4.06 -1.68
C THR A 77 17.54 4.03 -0.20
N LYS A 78 16.45 4.71 0.16
CA LYS A 78 15.89 4.73 1.53
C LYS A 78 14.49 5.32 1.55
N ILE A 79 13.68 4.87 2.49
CA ILE A 79 12.40 5.53 2.81
C ILE A 79 12.70 6.68 3.79
N PHE A 80 12.26 7.90 3.46
CA PHE A 80 12.31 9.03 4.38
C PHE A 80 11.10 9.04 5.32
N ASN A 81 9.90 8.89 4.76
CA ASN A 81 8.68 8.70 5.52
C ASN A 81 7.57 8.09 4.66
N VAL A 82 6.57 7.55 5.36
CA VAL A 82 5.29 7.14 4.80
C VAL A 82 4.21 7.82 5.62
N THR A 83 3.32 8.53 4.95
CA THR A 83 2.15 9.18 5.56
C THR A 83 0.88 8.59 4.95
N MET A 84 -0.18 8.54 5.75
CA MET A 84 -1.45 7.96 5.33
C MET A 84 -2.60 8.88 5.72
N PHE A 85 -3.54 9.03 4.80
CA PHE A 85 -4.76 9.81 4.99
C PHE A 85 -5.97 8.98 4.58
N LEU A 86 -7.09 9.21 5.25
CA LEU A 86 -8.39 8.72 4.84
C LEU A 86 -9.15 9.89 4.19
N SER A 87 -9.26 9.88 2.87
CA SER A 87 -9.83 11.01 2.11
C SER A 87 -11.09 10.62 1.33
N SER A 88 -12.03 11.55 1.23
CA SER A 88 -13.22 11.41 0.40
C SER A 88 -13.68 12.77 -0.12
N TYR A 89 -13.73 12.90 -1.45
CA TYR A 89 -14.32 14.07 -2.10
C TYR A 89 -15.84 14.10 -1.96
N THR A 90 -16.49 12.97 -1.69
CA THR A 90 -17.94 12.89 -1.50
C THR A 90 -18.34 13.49 -0.15
N THR A 91 -17.61 13.17 0.91
CA THR A 91 -17.90 13.69 2.27
C THR A 91 -17.13 14.97 2.58
N GLY A 92 -16.14 15.34 1.75
CA GLY A 92 -15.27 16.50 1.99
C GLY A 92 -14.23 16.27 3.09
N ARG A 93 -14.02 15.04 3.52
CA ARG A 93 -13.11 14.69 4.62
C ARG A 93 -11.71 14.34 4.11
N ASN A 94 -10.69 14.76 4.87
CA ASN A 94 -9.30 14.36 4.68
C ASN A 94 -8.65 14.12 6.05
N LEU A 95 -8.83 12.92 6.59
CA LEU A 95 -8.47 12.59 7.97
C LEU A 95 -7.05 12.03 8.04
N THR A 96 -6.23 12.54 8.94
CA THR A 96 -4.88 11.99 9.17
C THR A 96 -4.97 10.59 9.80
N ILE A 97 -4.45 9.58 9.12
CA ILE A 97 -4.20 8.25 9.72
C ILE A 97 -2.84 8.28 10.42
N SER A 98 -1.79 8.68 9.68
CA SER A 98 -0.43 8.89 10.19
C SER A 98 0.25 10.01 9.41
N ASN A 99 0.96 10.90 10.11
CA ASN A 99 1.64 12.06 9.50
C ASN A 99 3.15 12.13 9.78
N GLY A 100 3.77 11.05 10.29
CA GLY A 100 5.22 11.04 10.56
C GLY A 100 5.70 11.94 11.72
N THR A 101 4.83 12.72 12.36
CA THR A 101 5.20 13.73 13.38
C THR A 101 4.35 13.67 14.64
N ALA A 102 3.29 12.87 14.65
CA ALA A 102 2.44 12.70 15.83
C ALA A 102 3.16 11.93 16.95
N THR A 103 3.27 12.54 18.13
CA THR A 103 3.64 11.85 19.36
C THR A 103 2.46 11.06 19.91
N ALA A 104 2.73 10.03 20.71
CA ALA A 104 1.83 8.94 21.14
C ALA A 104 0.51 9.32 21.88
N ASN A 105 0.10 10.59 21.86
CA ASN A 105 -1.13 11.09 22.49
C ASN A 105 -2.06 11.84 21.52
N ASN A 106 -1.74 11.90 20.23
CA ASN A 106 -2.63 12.46 19.22
C ASN A 106 -3.48 11.36 18.58
N ALA A 107 -4.70 11.71 18.18
CA ALA A 107 -5.65 10.82 17.49
C ALA A 107 -5.09 10.13 16.22
N SER A 108 -3.99 10.65 15.67
CA SER A 108 -3.25 10.09 14.55
C SER A 108 -2.04 9.27 15.01
N LEU A 109 -1.72 8.21 14.28
CA LEU A 109 -0.51 7.42 14.54
C LEU A 109 0.76 8.23 14.24
N GLY A 110 1.80 7.97 15.03
CA GLY A 110 3.15 8.50 14.80
C GLY A 110 3.80 7.93 13.55
N GLU A 111 5.12 8.11 13.40
CA GLU A 111 5.86 7.66 12.23
C GLU A 111 5.76 6.14 12.00
N ILE A 112 5.15 5.73 10.88
CA ILE A 112 4.92 4.32 10.53
C ILE A 112 6.22 3.52 10.53
N MET A 113 7.32 4.11 10.07
CA MET A 113 8.62 3.45 9.98
C MET A 113 9.24 3.09 11.34
N THR A 114 8.79 3.74 12.42
CA THR A 114 9.22 3.44 13.80
C THR A 114 8.36 2.37 14.46
N GLN A 115 7.21 2.03 13.87
CA GLN A 115 6.34 0.99 14.37
C GLN A 115 6.97 -0.39 14.07
N GLU A 116 6.78 -1.32 15.01
CA GLU A 116 7.26 -2.70 14.89
C GLU A 116 8.75 -2.81 14.46
N PRO A 117 9.71 -2.32 15.28
CA PRO A 117 11.13 -2.41 14.96
C PRO A 117 11.54 -3.85 14.66
N GLY A 118 12.31 -4.06 13.59
CA GLY A 118 12.74 -5.40 13.15
C GLY A 118 11.72 -6.16 12.28
N SER A 119 10.54 -5.60 12.00
CA SER A 119 9.57 -6.19 11.05
C SER A 119 9.65 -5.55 9.66
N THR A 120 9.56 -6.38 8.61
CA THR A 120 9.36 -5.96 7.21
C THR A 120 7.95 -5.51 6.91
N VAL A 121 6.98 -5.93 7.71
CA VAL A 121 5.58 -5.48 7.59
C VAL A 121 5.27 -4.51 8.72
N LYS A 122 4.61 -3.41 8.38
CA LYS A 122 4.10 -2.42 9.33
C LYS A 122 2.58 -2.48 9.38
N HIS A 123 2.04 -2.74 10.55
CA HIS A 123 0.61 -2.78 10.83
C HIS A 123 0.14 -1.46 11.44
N VAL A 124 -0.61 -0.71 10.65
CA VAL A 124 -1.31 0.51 11.05
C VAL A 124 -2.65 0.11 11.66
N ASN A 125 -2.80 0.36 12.96
CA ASN A 125 -4.03 0.10 13.71
C ASN A 125 -4.67 1.43 14.14
N TRP A 126 -5.40 2.08 13.23
CA TRP A 126 -5.94 3.43 13.46
C TRP A 126 -7.37 3.39 13.98
N ILE A 127 -7.67 4.11 15.07
CA ILE A 127 -9.01 4.12 15.67
C ILE A 127 -9.95 4.93 14.77
N TRP A 128 -11.07 4.34 14.36
CA TRP A 128 -12.08 5.09 13.60
C TRP A 128 -12.62 6.27 14.43
N PRO A 129 -12.68 7.50 13.87
CA PRO A 129 -13.23 8.66 14.56
C PRO A 129 -14.75 8.63 14.67
N ASP A 130 -15.27 9.47 15.56
CA ASP A 130 -16.68 9.51 15.97
C ASP A 130 -17.67 9.75 14.82
N CYS A 131 -17.33 10.60 13.83
CA CYS A 131 -18.23 10.89 12.72
C CYS A 131 -18.46 9.70 11.79
N LEU A 132 -17.60 8.67 11.85
CA LEU A 132 -17.72 7.44 11.06
C LEU A 132 -18.51 6.33 11.77
N VAL A 133 -18.95 6.56 13.01
CA VAL A 133 -19.79 5.63 13.78
C VAL A 133 -21.11 5.35 13.04
N GLY A 134 -21.51 4.08 13.04
CA GLY A 134 -22.75 3.63 12.40
C GLY A 134 -22.60 2.24 11.79
N ASN A 135 -23.68 1.74 11.21
CA ASN A 135 -23.72 0.45 10.52
C ASN A 135 -24.47 0.56 9.19
N GLY A 136 -23.88 0.05 8.10
CA GLY A 136 -24.47 0.04 6.76
C GLY A 136 -24.07 1.22 5.88
N GLN A 137 -24.84 1.42 4.81
CA GLN A 137 -24.64 2.45 3.80
C GLN A 137 -24.86 3.88 4.34
N PRO A 138 -24.38 4.92 3.65
CA PRO A 138 -24.65 6.31 4.02
C PRO A 138 -26.16 6.55 4.14
N SER A 139 -26.61 7.11 5.26
CA SER A 139 -28.03 7.31 5.54
C SER A 139 -28.60 8.62 4.98
N SER A 140 -27.73 9.56 4.60
CA SER A 140 -28.07 10.87 4.04
C SER A 140 -26.89 11.45 3.27
N SER A 141 -27.10 12.55 2.55
CA SER A 141 -26.04 13.32 1.88
C SER A 141 -25.07 14.02 2.84
N SER A 142 -25.41 14.09 4.13
CA SER A 142 -24.56 14.64 5.19
C SER A 142 -23.85 13.55 6.00
N SER A 143 -23.98 12.28 5.59
CA SER A 143 -23.31 11.18 6.25
C SER A 143 -21.82 11.23 5.92
N ASP A 144 -20.98 11.13 6.96
CA ASP A 144 -19.54 10.97 6.80
C ASP A 144 -19.16 9.52 6.40
N ARG A 145 -20.10 8.60 6.24
CA ARG A 145 -19.83 7.21 5.87
C ARG A 145 -19.85 7.03 4.34
N GLY A 146 -19.33 5.92 3.84
CA GLY A 146 -19.37 5.59 2.41
C GLY A 146 -18.01 5.42 1.75
N ALA A 147 -17.84 5.95 0.54
CA ALA A 147 -16.63 5.75 -0.26
C ALA A 147 -15.48 6.65 0.20
N TYR A 148 -14.32 6.04 0.40
CA TYR A 148 -13.08 6.68 0.82
C TYR A 148 -11.89 6.09 0.11
N ASN A 149 -10.79 6.84 0.04
CA ASN A 149 -9.48 6.33 -0.31
C ASN A 149 -8.56 6.33 0.91
N ILE A 150 -7.81 5.25 1.09
CA ILE A 150 -6.60 5.28 1.90
C ILE A 150 -5.50 5.82 1.00
N SER A 151 -5.10 7.07 1.21
CA SER A 151 -4.06 7.76 0.45
C SER A 151 -2.71 7.52 1.11
N ILE A 152 -1.90 6.64 0.52
CA ILE A 152 -0.56 6.29 0.96
C ILE A 152 0.43 7.18 0.23
N ARG A 153 1.11 8.06 0.97
CA ARG A 153 2.05 9.02 0.41
C ARG A 153 3.46 8.71 0.90
N GLN A 154 4.36 8.51 -0.04
CA GLN A 154 5.72 8.07 0.23
C GLN A 154 6.68 9.18 -0.16
N ASN A 155 7.63 9.48 0.71
CA ASN A 155 8.81 10.26 0.39
C ASN A 155 10.02 9.34 0.54
N PHE A 156 10.77 9.13 -0.54
CA PHE A 156 11.88 8.19 -0.56
C PHE A 156 12.93 8.60 -1.56
N ARG A 157 14.11 8.00 -1.44
CA ARG A 157 15.16 8.05 -2.45
C ARG A 157 15.25 6.69 -3.14
N LEU A 158 15.41 6.71 -4.45
CA LEU A 158 15.70 5.54 -5.28
C LEU A 158 16.96 5.82 -6.10
N ASN A 159 18.02 5.04 -5.87
CA ASN A 159 19.29 5.13 -6.60
C ASN A 159 19.85 6.56 -6.78
N GLY A 160 19.73 7.39 -5.74
CA GLY A 160 20.25 8.75 -5.73
C GLY A 160 19.23 9.84 -6.09
N GLU A 161 18.03 9.50 -6.56
CA GLU A 161 16.98 10.45 -6.91
C GLU A 161 15.85 10.43 -5.86
N ASP A 162 15.43 11.63 -5.42
CA ASP A 162 14.35 11.80 -4.45
C ASP A 162 13.00 11.80 -5.16
N HIS A 163 12.05 11.02 -4.65
CA HIS A 163 10.72 10.83 -5.22
C HIS A 163 9.63 11.04 -4.18
N TYR A 164 8.48 11.49 -4.67
CA TYR A 164 7.25 11.60 -3.90
C TYR A 164 6.08 11.03 -4.68
N THR A 165 5.36 10.09 -4.08
CA THR A 165 4.27 9.38 -4.75
C THR A 165 3.00 9.36 -3.90
N ILE A 166 1.84 9.32 -4.55
CA ILE A 166 0.51 9.31 -3.92
C ILE A 166 -0.26 8.11 -4.46
N PHE A 167 -0.50 7.11 -3.61
CA PHE A 167 -1.22 5.91 -4.00
C PHE A 167 -2.54 5.80 -3.24
N ASP A 168 -3.65 5.86 -3.97
CA ASP A 168 -4.99 5.89 -3.38
C ASP A 168 -5.67 4.53 -3.50
N VAL A 169 -6.04 3.95 -2.36
CA VAL A 169 -6.71 2.64 -2.31
C VAL A 169 -8.18 2.84 -1.97
N PRO A 170 -9.11 2.58 -2.89
CA PRO A 170 -10.52 2.75 -2.62
C PRO A 170 -10.99 1.73 -1.59
N ILE A 171 -11.78 2.18 -0.62
CA ILE A 171 -12.44 1.37 0.40
C ILE A 171 -13.86 1.89 0.62
N SER A 172 -14.66 1.14 1.40
CA SER A 172 -15.99 1.57 1.80
C SER A 172 -16.14 1.50 3.31
N VAL A 173 -16.44 2.62 3.96
CA VAL A 173 -16.73 2.68 5.40
C VAL A 173 -18.21 2.36 5.59
N THR A 174 -18.55 1.07 5.61
CA THR A 174 -19.94 0.58 5.67
C THR A 174 -20.16 -0.51 6.71
N ASN A 175 -19.14 -1.26 7.12
CA ASN A 175 -19.29 -2.21 8.22
C ASN A 175 -19.47 -1.47 9.56
N SER A 176 -20.07 -2.16 10.53
CA SER A 176 -20.40 -1.57 11.83
C SER A 176 -19.18 -0.96 12.53
N ILE A 177 -19.28 0.30 12.94
CA ILE A 177 -18.35 1.00 13.82
C ILE A 177 -19.16 1.43 15.04
N GLU A 178 -18.89 0.82 16.19
CA GLU A 178 -19.63 1.08 17.42
C GLU A 178 -19.25 2.41 18.06
N GLN A 179 -20.19 3.08 18.73
CA GLN A 179 -19.90 4.30 19.47
C GLN A 179 -19.05 4.01 20.71
N LYS A 180 -17.95 4.76 20.91
CA LYS A 180 -17.07 4.68 22.09
C LYS A 180 -16.50 6.05 22.42
N ASP A 181 -16.37 6.38 23.70
CA ASP A 181 -15.83 7.66 24.18
C ASP A 181 -14.35 7.85 23.83
N SER A 182 -13.62 6.77 23.56
CA SER A 182 -12.22 6.79 23.17
C SER A 182 -12.00 7.14 21.68
N ARG A 183 -13.07 7.27 20.88
CA ARG A 183 -12.93 7.62 19.46
C ARG A 183 -12.62 9.11 19.34
N PRO A 184 -11.59 9.48 18.57
CA PRO A 184 -11.27 10.89 18.37
C PRO A 184 -12.35 11.58 17.53
N SER A 185 -12.45 12.91 17.67
CA SER A 185 -13.32 13.68 16.81
C SER A 185 -12.74 13.77 15.40
N CYS A 186 -13.61 13.72 14.38
CA CYS A 186 -13.17 13.91 13.00
C CYS A 186 -12.49 15.27 12.79
N ASP A 187 -12.95 16.33 13.45
CA ASP A 187 -12.38 17.68 13.30
C ASP A 187 -10.94 17.77 13.85
N ALA A 188 -10.59 16.98 14.88
CA ALA A 188 -9.21 16.90 15.38
C ALA A 188 -8.25 16.23 14.39
N LEU A 189 -8.78 15.44 13.46
CA LEU A 189 -8.03 14.68 12.47
C LEU A 189 -8.09 15.28 11.07
N ASN A 190 -9.05 16.18 10.83
CA ASN A 190 -9.35 16.70 9.51
C ASN A 190 -8.30 17.71 9.05
N ASN A 191 -7.86 17.56 7.81
CA ASN A 191 -6.99 18.49 7.12
C ASN A 191 -7.76 19.17 5.98
N PRO A 192 -7.21 20.25 5.40
CA PRO A 192 -7.68 20.74 4.11
C PRO A 192 -7.67 19.62 3.07
N LEU A 193 -8.80 19.46 2.36
CA LEU A 193 -8.91 18.54 1.23
C LEU A 193 -8.43 19.27 -0.03
N LEU A 194 -7.28 18.83 -0.56
CA LEU A 194 -6.72 19.37 -1.80
C LEU A 194 -7.49 18.86 -3.01
N THR A 195 -7.64 19.69 -4.04
CA THR A 195 -8.27 19.25 -5.29
C THR A 195 -7.37 18.25 -6.03
N PRO A 196 -7.93 17.43 -6.93
CA PRO A 196 -7.13 16.50 -7.75
C PRO A 196 -5.99 17.20 -8.52
N GLU A 197 -6.23 18.42 -9.00
CA GLU A 197 -5.24 19.23 -9.72
C GLU A 197 -4.11 19.70 -8.79
N GLN A 198 -4.44 20.04 -7.54
CA GLN A 198 -3.45 20.42 -6.53
C GLN A 198 -2.59 19.24 -6.09
N LEU A 199 -3.18 18.04 -5.96
CA LEU A 199 -2.42 16.82 -5.64
C LEU A 199 -1.55 16.35 -6.80
N ASN A 200 -2.07 16.47 -8.03
CA ASN A 200 -1.41 16.02 -9.26
C ASN A 200 -0.78 14.61 -9.12
N ALA A 201 -1.59 13.64 -8.66
CA ALA A 201 -1.13 12.29 -8.40
C ALA A 201 -0.51 11.61 -9.63
N THR A 202 -0.96 11.95 -10.84
CA THR A 202 -0.36 11.46 -12.10
C THR A 202 1.10 11.88 -12.23
N ALA A 203 1.43 13.15 -11.94
CA ALA A 203 2.81 13.60 -11.98
C ALA A 203 3.64 12.99 -10.83
N ALA A 204 3.07 12.92 -9.62
CA ALA A 204 3.72 12.29 -8.46
C ALA A 204 4.07 10.82 -8.74
N ASN A 205 3.20 10.09 -9.43
CA ASN A 205 3.38 8.67 -9.73
C ASN A 205 4.05 8.39 -11.09
N SER A 206 4.72 9.39 -11.67
CA SER A 206 5.33 9.28 -13.01
C SER A 206 6.40 8.19 -13.13
N ILE A 207 7.00 7.78 -12.01
CA ILE A 207 7.97 6.68 -11.94
C ILE A 207 7.35 5.29 -12.19
N GLY A 208 6.03 5.18 -12.15
CA GLY A 208 5.31 3.92 -12.35
C GLY A 208 5.40 2.95 -11.16
N VAL A 209 4.76 1.79 -11.31
CA VAL A 209 4.77 0.74 -10.29
C VAL A 209 6.15 0.10 -10.20
N LEU A 210 6.65 -0.09 -8.99
CA LEU A 210 7.96 -0.70 -8.73
C LEU A 210 7.82 -2.07 -8.04
N PHE A 211 8.82 -2.92 -8.26
CA PHE A 211 9.10 -4.20 -7.58
C PHE A 211 8.05 -5.30 -7.71
N ALA A 212 7.06 -5.11 -8.59
CA ALA A 212 6.13 -6.14 -9.01
C ALA A 212 6.86 -7.36 -9.60
N PRO A 213 6.28 -8.57 -9.58
CA PRO A 213 6.90 -9.73 -10.22
C PRO A 213 7.21 -9.45 -11.70
N GLY A 214 8.45 -9.70 -12.10
CA GLY A 214 8.96 -9.39 -13.43
C GLY A 214 9.61 -8.00 -13.55
N ASP A 215 9.53 -7.14 -12.54
CA ASP A 215 10.26 -5.86 -12.52
C ASP A 215 11.75 -6.08 -12.24
N SER A 216 12.58 -5.57 -13.16
CA SER A 216 14.04 -5.60 -13.14
C SER A 216 14.69 -4.43 -12.37
N THR A 217 13.93 -3.58 -11.67
CA THR A 217 14.48 -2.46 -10.88
C THR A 217 15.48 -2.95 -9.83
N THR A 218 16.76 -2.62 -10.02
CA THR A 218 17.83 -2.91 -9.06
C THR A 218 18.02 -1.73 -8.11
N ILE A 219 18.35 -2.01 -6.84
CA ILE A 219 18.59 -0.96 -5.84
C ILE A 219 19.93 -1.14 -5.15
N GLU A 220 20.55 -0.03 -4.79
CA GLU A 220 21.67 0.02 -3.85
C GLU A 220 21.20 0.63 -2.53
N VAL A 221 21.47 -0.07 -1.43
CA VAL A 221 21.11 0.37 -0.07
C VAL A 221 22.32 0.25 0.83
N LYS A 222 22.59 1.31 1.59
CA LYS A 222 23.62 1.32 2.64
C LYS A 222 22.91 1.29 3.99
N SER A 223 23.15 0.23 4.77
CA SER A 223 22.65 0.15 6.15
C SER A 223 23.35 1.21 7.02
N GLY A 224 22.60 1.80 7.94
CA GLY A 224 23.13 2.75 8.93
C GLY A 224 23.86 2.01 10.04
N SER A 225 24.81 2.67 10.70
CA SER A 225 25.43 2.17 11.93
C SER A 225 24.44 2.31 13.10
N GLY A 226 23.42 1.46 13.15
CA GLY A 226 22.77 1.13 14.42
C GLY A 226 23.74 0.27 15.21
N SER A 227 23.84 0.45 16.54
CA SER A 227 24.59 -0.46 17.42
C SER A 227 24.35 -1.91 17.02
N ASP A 228 25.43 -2.69 16.99
CA ASP A 228 25.54 -4.12 16.58
C ASP A 228 24.67 -5.11 17.38
N ASP A 229 23.41 -4.78 17.65
CA ASP A 229 22.43 -5.66 18.27
C ASP A 229 21.39 -6.11 17.23
N GLY A 230 21.82 -6.27 15.98
CA GLY A 230 21.09 -7.08 15.01
C GLY A 230 20.92 -8.49 15.59
N LEU A 231 19.67 -8.95 15.66
CA LEU A 231 19.32 -10.31 16.10
C LEU A 231 20.04 -11.34 15.21
N GLY A 232 21.19 -11.79 15.68
CA GLY A 232 22.07 -12.73 14.99
C GLY A 232 23.46 -12.14 14.79
N GLY A 233 24.30 -12.24 15.82
CA GLY A 233 25.74 -12.17 15.59
C GLY A 233 26.14 -13.16 14.49
N THR A 234 27.21 -12.88 13.76
CA THR A 234 27.77 -13.81 12.79
C THR A 234 28.00 -15.15 13.49
N LYS A 235 27.19 -16.17 13.17
CA LYS A 235 27.47 -17.53 13.64
C LYS A 235 28.81 -17.90 13.00
N PRO A 236 29.90 -18.10 13.77
CA PRO A 236 31.23 -18.32 13.20
C PRO A 236 31.30 -19.57 12.31
N GLU A 237 30.28 -20.41 12.40
CA GLU A 237 30.13 -21.70 11.73
C GLU A 237 29.20 -21.68 10.51
N ALA A 238 28.62 -20.52 10.15
CA ALA A 238 27.75 -20.43 8.97
C ALA A 238 28.60 -20.57 7.69
N THR A 239 28.32 -21.61 6.93
CA THR A 239 28.95 -21.85 5.62
C THR A 239 28.07 -21.26 4.51
N PRO A 240 28.62 -21.03 3.31
CA PRO A 240 27.83 -20.54 2.16
C PRO A 240 26.62 -21.40 1.75
N GLY A 241 26.47 -22.62 2.31
CA GLY A 241 25.30 -23.49 2.11
C GLY A 241 24.14 -23.26 3.09
N ASP A 242 24.35 -22.46 4.15
CA ASP A 242 23.37 -22.26 5.22
C ASP A 242 22.44 -21.04 4.97
N GLY A 243 22.62 -20.34 3.85
CA GLY A 243 21.76 -19.24 3.41
C GLY A 243 20.76 -19.70 2.36
N LEU A 244 19.47 -19.35 2.53
CA LEU A 244 18.39 -19.60 1.56
C LEU A 244 18.47 -18.72 0.29
N GLY A 245 19.66 -18.24 -0.08
CA GLY A 245 19.88 -17.29 -1.15
C GLY A 245 21.14 -17.61 -1.94
N ALA A 246 21.19 -18.76 -2.61
CA ALA A 246 22.23 -19.04 -3.60
C ALA A 246 21.72 -20.01 -4.68
N GLY A 247 21.11 -19.47 -5.73
CA GLY A 247 20.97 -20.13 -7.02
C GLY A 247 21.00 -19.04 -8.09
N ALA A 248 22.03 -18.87 -8.92
CA ALA A 248 23.00 -19.82 -9.42
C ALA A 248 24.41 -19.20 -9.47
N SER A 249 25.38 -19.85 -8.83
CA SER A 249 26.77 -19.77 -9.29
C SER A 249 26.99 -20.90 -10.28
N LEU A 250 27.01 -20.57 -11.58
CA LEU A 250 27.44 -21.50 -12.62
C LEU A 250 28.91 -21.85 -12.38
N ARG A 251 29.16 -23.07 -11.90
CA ARG A 251 30.52 -23.63 -11.86
C ARG A 251 30.85 -24.23 -13.23
N TRP A 252 32.00 -23.83 -13.76
CA TRP A 252 32.59 -24.27 -15.04
C TRP A 252 32.85 -25.80 -15.16
N ARG A 253 32.44 -26.63 -14.19
CA ARG A 253 32.69 -28.08 -14.19
C ARG A 253 31.49 -28.95 -14.54
N ASP A 254 30.32 -28.37 -14.85
CA ASP A 254 29.14 -29.13 -15.29
C ASP A 254 28.99 -29.26 -16.82
N GLY A 255 30.01 -28.82 -17.58
CA GLY A 255 30.06 -28.91 -19.05
C GLY A 255 30.34 -30.30 -19.63
N ALA A 256 29.77 -31.38 -19.07
CA ALA A 256 30.03 -32.75 -19.54
C ALA A 256 28.81 -33.70 -19.55
N TYR A 257 27.58 -33.19 -19.59
CA TYR A 257 26.37 -34.04 -19.68
C TYR A 257 25.42 -33.76 -20.84
N TRP A 258 25.82 -32.95 -21.83
CA TRP A 258 24.99 -32.63 -23.02
C TRP A 258 25.37 -33.37 -24.31
N LEU A 259 26.09 -34.50 -24.23
CA LEU A 259 26.50 -35.28 -25.41
C LEU A 259 25.86 -36.67 -25.55
N CYS A 260 24.77 -36.98 -24.83
CA CYS A 260 24.13 -38.31 -24.92
C CYS A 260 22.66 -38.34 -25.40
N LEU A 261 22.11 -37.22 -25.89
CA LEU A 261 20.72 -37.18 -26.41
C LEU A 261 20.60 -36.90 -27.92
N VAL A 262 21.69 -37.08 -28.70
CA VAL A 262 21.64 -36.94 -30.17
C VAL A 262 21.82 -38.28 -30.90
N SER A 263 22.09 -39.39 -30.21
CA SER A 263 22.33 -40.71 -30.83
C SER A 263 21.15 -41.70 -30.81
N ILE A 264 19.96 -41.31 -30.34
CA ILE A 264 18.74 -42.16 -30.36
C ILE A 264 17.65 -41.57 -31.27
N GLY A 265 18.04 -40.80 -32.30
CA GLY A 265 17.14 -40.24 -33.31
C GLY A 265 17.45 -40.67 -34.76
N ALA A 266 18.47 -41.50 -34.97
CA ALA A 266 18.97 -41.86 -36.31
C ALA A 266 19.09 -43.38 -36.53
N ALA A 267 18.16 -44.17 -35.97
CA ALA A 267 18.08 -45.62 -36.22
C ALA A 267 16.66 -46.11 -36.58
N LEU A 268 15.80 -45.23 -37.10
CA LEU A 268 14.45 -45.57 -37.60
C LEU A 268 14.12 -44.88 -38.94
N VAL A 269 15.13 -44.75 -39.81
CA VAL A 269 14.92 -44.55 -41.25
C VAL A 269 15.97 -45.37 -42.00
N LEU A 270 15.66 -46.65 -42.19
CA LEU A 270 16.04 -47.50 -43.33
C LEU A 270 15.06 -48.68 -43.36
#